data_AF-A0A0J7JTR2-F1
#
_entry.id   AF-A0A0J7JTR2-F1
#
_cell.length_a   1.000
_cell.length_b   1.000
_cell.length_c   1.000
_cell.angle_alpha   90.00
_cell.angle_beta   90.00
_cell.angle_gamma   90.00
#
_symmetry.space_group_name_H-M   'P 1'
#
loop_
_entity.id
_entity.type
_entity.pdbx_description
1 polymer ?
#
loop_
_entity_poly.entity_id
_entity_poly.type
_entity_poly.pdbx_seq_one_letter_code
_entity_poly.pdbx_strand_id
1 'polypeptide(L)'
;MPEKRPAAGVRTPAAGLFSGIVVLLATYLLTTVFFYIPHATLSAVIIHAVGDLITPPSTVYQFWTVSPLEVFVFFIGVFVSVFASIEDGLYATVCISAAILIYRILKARGQF
;
A
#
# COMPACT_ATOMS: atom_id res chain seq x y z
N MET A 1 -14.74 13.75 -9.23
CA MET A 1 -14.00 12.67 -8.55
C MET A 1 -14.81 12.27 -7.32
N PRO A 2 -15.25 11.01 -7.17
CA PRO A 2 -15.99 10.61 -5.98
C PRO A 2 -15.03 10.65 -4.78
N GLU A 3 -15.26 11.64 -3.92
CA GLU A 3 -14.66 11.76 -2.60
C GLU A 3 -15.01 10.47 -1.83
N LYS A 4 -14.04 9.55 -1.67
CA LYS A 4 -14.19 8.39 -0.77
C LYS A 4 -14.22 8.94 0.66
N ARG A 5 -15.38 9.46 1.07
CA ARG A 5 -15.63 9.91 2.43
C ARG A 5 -15.48 8.70 3.36
N PRO A 6 -14.93 8.89 4.58
CA PRO A 6 -14.95 7.84 5.57
C PRO A 6 -16.40 7.36 5.74
N ALA A 7 -16.64 6.06 5.58
CA ALA A 7 -17.98 5.49 5.59
C ALA A 7 -18.75 5.81 6.90
N ALA A 8 -18.03 5.98 8.00
CA ALA A 8 -18.57 6.35 9.30
C ALA A 8 -18.47 7.86 9.64
N GLY A 9 -18.00 8.71 8.71
CA GLY A 9 -17.94 10.17 8.90
C GLY A 9 -16.97 10.65 9.98
N VAL A 10 -16.12 9.77 10.52
CA VAL A 10 -15.22 10.10 11.62
C VAL A 10 -14.03 10.93 11.12
N ARG A 11 -13.79 12.08 11.76
CA ARG A 11 -12.78 13.07 11.35
C ARG A 11 -11.71 13.34 12.42
N THR A 12 -11.74 12.63 13.55
CA THR A 12 -10.84 12.87 14.68
C THR A 12 -9.83 11.73 14.86
N PRO A 13 -8.56 12.01 15.22
CA PRO A 13 -7.57 10.97 15.50
C PRO A 13 -7.95 10.11 16.73
N ALA A 14 -8.86 10.61 17.60
CA ALA A 14 -9.41 9.88 18.72
C ALA A 14 -10.16 8.58 18.32
N ALA A 15 -10.60 8.47 17.07
CA ALA A 15 -11.25 7.27 16.55
C ALA A 15 -10.36 6.03 16.59
N GLY A 16 -9.08 6.21 16.26
CA GLY A 16 -8.09 5.13 16.32
C GLY A 16 -7.83 4.67 17.75
N LEU A 17 -7.81 5.61 18.70
CA LEU A 17 -7.67 5.29 20.12
C LEU A 17 -8.86 4.44 20.61
N PHE A 18 -10.09 4.83 20.26
CA PHE A 18 -11.28 4.06 20.64
C PHE A 18 -11.27 2.66 20.01
N SER A 19 -10.98 2.55 18.71
CA SER A 19 -10.84 1.25 18.04
C SER A 19 -9.75 0.38 18.68
N GLY A 20 -8.61 0.97 19.06
CA GLY A 20 -7.52 0.26 19.74
C GLY A 20 -7.94 -0.26 21.11
N ILE A 21 -8.60 0.55 21.93
CA ILE A 21 -9.12 0.13 23.25
C ILE A 21 -10.13 -1.01 23.10
N VAL A 22 -11.03 -0.93 22.11
CA VAL A 22 -12.00 -1.99 21.82
C VAL A 22 -11.30 -3.30 21.43
N VAL A 23 -10.28 -3.23 20.56
CA VAL A 23 -9.49 -4.42 20.18
C VAL A 23 -8.77 -5.01 21.39
N LEU A 24 -8.15 -4.19 22.24
CA LEU A 24 -7.50 -4.65 23.47
C LEU A 24 -8.49 -5.35 24.40
N LEU A 25 -9.63 -4.72 24.71
CA LEU A 25 -10.68 -5.32 25.53
C LEU A 25 -11.19 -6.64 24.93
N ALA A 26 -11.41 -6.69 23.62
CA ALA A 26 -11.84 -7.91 22.93
C ALA A 26 -10.78 -9.02 23.07
N THR A 27 -9.49 -8.72 22.87
CA THR A 27 -8.44 -9.72 23.03
C THR A 27 -8.25 -10.21 24.46
N TYR A 28 -8.54 -9.40 25.50
CA TYR A 28 -8.41 -9.80 26.91
C TYR A 28 -9.64 -10.54 27.45
N LEU A 29 -10.86 -10.12 27.08
CA LEU A 29 -12.11 -10.73 27.57
C LEU A 29 -12.59 -11.88 26.69
N LEU A 30 -12.30 -11.85 25.40
CA LEU A 30 -12.85 -12.76 24.39
C LEU A 30 -11.82 -13.76 23.84
N THR A 31 -10.62 -13.87 24.44
CA THR A 31 -9.56 -14.79 23.98
C THR A 31 -10.04 -16.23 23.84
N THR A 32 -10.87 -16.69 24.79
CA THR A 32 -11.44 -18.06 24.77
C THR A 32 -12.34 -18.28 23.57
N VAL A 33 -13.04 -17.23 23.09
CA VAL A 33 -13.88 -17.29 21.88
C VAL A 33 -12.99 -17.23 20.63
N PHE A 34 -11.90 -16.45 20.65
CA PHE A 34 -10.95 -16.39 19.54
C PHE A 34 -10.21 -17.71 19.29
N PHE A 35 -10.07 -18.58 20.30
CA PHE A 35 -9.54 -19.93 20.12
C PHE A 35 -10.42 -20.81 19.22
N TYR A 36 -11.73 -20.54 19.16
CA TYR A 36 -12.67 -21.27 18.30
C TYR A 36 -12.65 -20.79 16.84
N ILE A 37 -11.89 -19.74 16.51
CA ILE A 37 -11.85 -19.20 15.16
C ILE A 37 -11.00 -20.13 14.28
N PRO A 38 -11.59 -20.71 13.22
CA PRO A 38 -10.83 -21.55 12.29
C PRO A 38 -9.84 -20.68 11.50
N HIS A 39 -8.63 -21.20 11.27
CA HIS A 39 -7.60 -20.53 10.47
C HIS A 39 -8.10 -20.13 9.07
N ALA A 40 -9.08 -20.85 8.52
CA ALA A 40 -9.71 -20.53 7.24
C ALA A 40 -10.34 -19.14 7.22
N THR A 41 -11.02 -18.72 8.29
CA THR A 41 -11.69 -17.42 8.36
C THR A 41 -10.67 -16.28 8.41
N LEU A 42 -9.58 -16.43 9.16
CA LEU A 42 -8.51 -15.44 9.24
C LEU A 42 -7.81 -15.28 7.88
N SER A 43 -7.48 -16.39 7.23
CA SER A 43 -6.90 -16.37 5.88
C SER A 43 -7.81 -15.71 4.86
N ALA A 44 -9.13 -15.97 4.92
CA ALA A 44 -10.10 -15.36 4.01
C ALA A 44 -10.13 -13.83 4.14
N VAL A 45 -10.12 -13.30 5.38
CA VAL A 45 -10.10 -11.85 5.62
C VAL A 45 -8.77 -11.23 5.15
N ILE A 46 -7.63 -11.91 5.38
CA ILE A 46 -6.33 -11.44 4.92
C ILE A 46 -6.26 -11.38 3.38
N ILE A 47 -6.69 -12.43 2.68
CA ILE A 47 -6.69 -12.47 1.22
C ILE A 47 -7.59 -11.37 0.64
N HIS A 48 -8.77 -11.17 1.23
CA HIS A 48 -9.67 -10.09 0.81
C HIS A 48 -9.04 -8.71 1.00
N ALA A 49 -8.45 -8.44 2.17
CA ALA A 49 -7.80 -7.17 2.47
C ALA A 49 -6.59 -6.89 1.57
N VAL A 50 -5.76 -7.90 1.28
CA VAL A 50 -4.62 -7.78 0.37
C VAL A 50 -5.09 -7.61 -1.08
N GLY A 51 -6.15 -8.31 -1.49
CA GLY A 51 -6.75 -8.16 -2.82
C GLY A 51 -7.22 -6.72 -3.08
N ASP A 52 -7.83 -6.09 -2.08
CA ASP A 52 -8.27 -4.69 -2.15
C ASP A 52 -7.09 -3.69 -2.22
N LEU A 53 -5.89 -4.09 -1.80
CA LEU A 53 -4.67 -3.27 -1.88
C LEU A 53 -4.03 -3.30 -3.28
N ILE A 54 -4.28 -4.34 -4.08
CA ILE A 54 -3.66 -4.49 -5.40
C ILE A 54 -4.09 -3.33 -6.30
N THR A 55 -3.08 -2.65 -6.87
CA THR A 55 -3.28 -1.51 -7.76
C THR A 55 -4.19 -1.90 -8.93
N PRO A 56 -5.33 -1.22 -9.15
CA PRO A 56 -6.24 -1.57 -10.23
C PRO A 56 -5.57 -1.33 -11.60
N PRO A 57 -5.92 -2.13 -12.62
CA PRO A 57 -5.28 -2.07 -13.94
C PRO A 57 -5.41 -0.70 -14.62
N SER A 58 -6.44 0.07 -14.29
CA SER A 58 -6.61 1.46 -14.75
C SER A 58 -5.47 2.38 -14.29
N THR A 59 -4.94 2.18 -13.09
CA THR A 59 -3.85 2.99 -12.55
C THR A 59 -2.53 2.63 -13.22
N VAL A 60 -2.30 1.34 -13.51
CA VAL A 60 -1.12 0.90 -14.28
C VAL A 60 -1.15 1.48 -15.70
N TYR A 61 -2.32 1.54 -16.33
CA TYR A 61 -2.49 2.18 -17.63
C TYR A 61 -2.20 3.69 -17.59
N GLN A 62 -2.60 4.37 -16.51
CA GLN A 62 -2.25 5.77 -16.30
C GLN A 62 -0.73 5.96 -16.18
N PHE A 63 0.00 5.06 -15.49
CA PHE A 63 1.47 5.11 -15.47
C PHE A 63 2.07 4.98 -16.86
N TRP A 64 1.54 4.09 -17.70
CA TRP A 64 1.97 3.96 -19.09
C TRP A 64 1.75 5.26 -19.89
N THR A 65 0.62 5.95 -19.66
CA THR A 65 0.26 7.18 -20.38
C THR A 65 1.13 8.38 -19.97
N VAL A 66 1.62 8.41 -18.72
CA VAL A 66 2.49 9.48 -18.23
C VAL A 66 3.94 9.25 -18.65
N SER A 67 4.47 8.05 -18.40
CA SER A 67 5.80 7.67 -18.86
C SER A 67 6.02 6.16 -18.68
N PRO A 68 6.46 5.43 -19.72
CA PRO A 68 6.67 3.98 -19.64
C PRO A 68 7.75 3.56 -18.63
N LEU A 69 8.66 4.47 -18.25
CA LEU A 69 9.68 4.21 -17.23
C LEU A 69 9.09 3.91 -15.84
N GLU A 70 7.99 4.57 -15.46
CA GLU A 70 7.35 4.37 -14.14
C GLU A 70 6.78 2.97 -13.98
N VAL A 71 6.24 2.40 -15.07
CA VAL A 71 5.76 1.02 -15.10
C VAL A 71 6.92 0.05 -14.83
N PHE A 72 8.10 0.32 -15.39
CA PHE A 72 9.29 -0.49 -15.16
C PHE A 72 9.78 -0.41 -13.72
N VAL A 73 9.78 0.78 -13.11
CA VAL A 73 10.11 0.97 -11.68
C VAL A 73 9.15 0.17 -10.80
N PHE A 74 7.85 0.21 -11.09
CA PHE A 74 6.85 -0.58 -10.37
C PHE A 74 7.13 -2.09 -10.46
N PHE A 75 7.40 -2.61 -11.66
CA PHE A 75 7.72 -4.04 -11.83
C PHE A 75 9.00 -4.45 -11.13
N ILE A 76 10.05 -3.61 -11.17
CA ILE A 76 11.29 -3.86 -10.41
C ILE A 76 10.98 -3.92 -8.92
N GLY A 77 10.22 -2.96 -8.39
CA GLY A 77 9.84 -2.95 -6.98
C GLY A 77 9.13 -4.21 -6.55
N VAL A 78 8.09 -4.61 -7.30
CA VAL A 78 7.34 -5.84 -7.02
C VAL A 78 8.25 -7.07 -7.11
N PHE A 79 9.09 -7.17 -8.13
CA PHE A 79 9.97 -8.32 -8.32
C PHE A 79 11.01 -8.40 -7.19
N VAL A 80 11.72 -7.31 -6.89
CA VAL A 80 12.73 -7.29 -5.83
C VAL A 80 12.10 -7.52 -4.46
N SER A 81 10.92 -6.94 -4.18
CA SER A 81 10.21 -7.17 -2.91
C SER A 81 9.76 -8.61 -2.73
N VAL A 82 9.42 -9.34 -3.80
CA VAL A 82 8.99 -10.75 -3.74
C VAL A 82 10.19 -11.70 -3.64
N PHE A 83 11.28 -11.45 -4.37
CA PHE A 83 12.41 -12.38 -4.45
C PHE A 83 13.53 -12.13 -3.43
N ALA A 84 13.71 -10.90 -2.96
CA ALA A 84 14.75 -10.55 -1.99
C ALA A 84 14.14 -10.22 -0.62
N SER A 85 13.60 -9.01 -0.50
CA SER A 85 12.95 -8.50 0.71
C SER A 85 12.20 -7.23 0.39
N ILE A 86 11.15 -6.94 1.17
CA ILE A 86 10.35 -5.70 1.01
C ILE A 86 11.24 -4.46 1.15
N GLU A 87 12.20 -4.48 2.07
CA GLU A 87 13.17 -3.40 2.29
C GLU A 87 14.02 -3.13 1.04
N ASP A 88 14.57 -4.17 0.42
CA ASP A 88 15.39 -4.05 -0.80
C ASP A 88 14.58 -3.51 -1.98
N GLY A 89 13.33 -3.97 -2.14
CA GLY A 89 12.45 -3.46 -3.20
C GLY A 89 12.05 -2.00 -2.99
N LEU A 90 11.86 -1.58 -1.74
CA LEU A 90 11.65 -0.18 -1.38
C LEU A 90 12.89 0.67 -1.74
N TYR A 91 14.08 0.22 -1.35
CA TYR A 91 15.32 0.95 -1.68
C TYR A 91 15.54 1.06 -3.19
N ALA A 92 15.33 -0.02 -3.93
CA ALA A 92 15.48 -0.03 -5.39
C ALA A 92 14.54 0.99 -6.06
N THR A 93 13.25 0.97 -5.71
CA THR A 93 12.26 1.88 -6.33
C THR A 93 12.48 3.34 -5.98
N VAL A 94 12.82 3.65 -4.72
CA VAL A 94 13.12 5.02 -4.28
C VAL A 94 14.37 5.54 -4.98
N CYS A 95 15.45 4.74 -5.04
CA CYS A 95 16.69 5.13 -5.72
C CYS A 95 16.47 5.39 -7.21
N ILE A 96 15.73 4.53 -7.91
CA ILE A 96 15.45 4.70 -9.34
C ILE A 96 14.56 5.93 -9.58
N SER A 97 13.52 6.13 -8.76
CA SER A 97 12.64 7.31 -8.85
C SER A 97 13.42 8.61 -8.63
N ALA A 98 14.33 8.63 -7.65
CA ALA A 98 15.21 9.76 -7.39
C ALA A 98 16.18 10.01 -8.56
N ALA A 99 16.78 8.96 -9.13
CA ALA A 99 17.66 9.08 -10.29
C ALA A 99 16.94 9.65 -11.52
N ILE A 100 15.72 9.19 -11.80
CA ILE A 100 14.88 9.70 -12.89
C ILE A 100 14.56 11.19 -12.68
N LEU A 101 14.19 11.57 -11.45
CA LEU A 101 13.91 12.95 -11.09
C LEU A 101 15.12 13.86 -11.32
N ILE A 102 16.31 13.45 -10.85
CA ILE A 102 17.56 14.20 -11.02
C ILE A 102 17.89 14.34 -12.51
N TYR A 103 17.78 13.25 -13.29
CA TYR A 103 18.01 13.28 -14.73
C TYR A 103 17.08 14.26 -15.46
N ARG A 104 15.79 14.27 -15.08
CA ARG A 104 14.79 15.19 -15.66
C ARG A 104 15.10 16.64 -15.34
N ILE A 105 15.54 16.95 -14.12
CA ILE A 105 15.92 18.31 -13.69
C ILE A 105 17.17 18.79 -14.44
N LEU A 106 18.20 17.94 -14.55
CA LEU A 106 19.43 18.27 -15.29
C LEU A 106 19.15 18.55 -16.76
N LYS A 107 18.34 17.70 -17.41
CA LYS A 107 17.95 17.89 -18.81
C LYS A 107 17.09 19.15 -19.01
N ALA A 108 16.20 19.48 -18.07
CA ALA A 108 15.36 20.67 -18.14
C ALA A 108 16.15 21.98 -18.00
N ARG A 109 17.29 22.00 -17.30
CA ARG A 109 18.15 23.19 -17.18
C ARG A 109 19.02 23.47 -18.41
N GLY A 110 19.14 22.53 -19.34
CA GLY A 110 19.90 22.69 -20.59
C GLY A 110 19.14 23.31 -21.76
N GLN A 111 17.88 23.73 -21.56
CA GLN A 111 17.10 24.49 -22.54
C GLN A 111 16.90 25.94 -22.07
N PHE A 112 18.00 26.69 -22.05
CA PHE A 112 18.00 28.15 -22.08
C PHE A 112 18.99 28.61 -23.14
#